data_AF-A0A6L9ZEG0-F1
#
_entry.id   AF-A0A6L9ZEG0-F1
#
_cell.length_a   1.000
_cell.length_b   1.000
_cell.length_c   1.000
_cell.angle_alpha   90.00
_cell.angle_beta   90.00
_cell.angle_gamma   90.00
#
_symmetry.space_group_name_H-M   'P 1'
#
loop_
_entity.id
_entity.type
_entity.pdbx_description
1 polymer ?
#
loop_
_entity_poly.entity_id
_entity_poly.type
_entity_poly.pdbx_seq_one_letter_code
_entity_poly.pdbx_strand_id
1 'polypeptide(L)' 'MSEDSVKVVRVTATEFEVSDGRVYEHPISFEPDEIPTPEEFQGLYDHWQNILRLKDERKATNYG' A
#
# COMPACT_ATOMS: atom_id res chain seq x y z
N MET A 1 -11.73 17.68 1.63
CA MET A 1 -12.32 16.33 1.80
C MET A 1 -11.28 15.56 2.58
N SER A 2 -11.62 15.07 3.76
CA SER A 2 -10.67 14.34 4.61
C SER A 2 -10.22 13.10 3.85
N GLU A 3 -9.01 13.14 3.29
CA GLU A 3 -8.32 11.96 2.80
C GLU A 3 -8.15 11.06 4.02
N ASP A 4 -9.08 10.11 4.19
CA ASP A 4 -8.96 9.05 5.16
C ASP A 4 -7.70 8.28 4.76
N SER A 5 -6.59 8.59 5.44
CA SER A 5 -5.30 8.02 5.12
C SER A 5 -5.42 6.52 5.31
N VAL A 6 -5.44 5.78 4.20
CA VAL A 6 -5.67 4.33 4.20
C VAL A 6 -4.54 3.68 4.98
N LYS A 7 -4.88 3.13 6.15
CA LYS A 7 -3.91 2.49 7.04
C LYS A 7 -3.96 0.99 6.89
N VAL A 8 -2.80 0.36 6.95
CA VAL A 8 -2.65 -1.09 7.00
C VAL A 8 -3.03 -1.54 8.41
N VAL A 9 -4.10 -2.32 8.51
CA VAL A 9 -4.61 -2.81 9.80
C VAL A 9 -4.15 -4.24 10.09
N ARG A 10 -3.82 -4.99 9.04
CA ARG A 10 -3.34 -6.37 9.15
C ARG A 10 -2.38 -6.68 8.02
N VAL A 11 -1.31 -7.41 8.33
CA VAL A 11 -0.38 -7.97 7.36
C VAL A 11 -0.20 -9.44 7.69
N THR A 12 -0.15 -10.27 6.66
CA THR A 12 0.11 -11.70 6.75
C THR A 12 1.14 -12.08 5.69
N ALA A 13 1.54 -13.35 5.65
CA ALA A 13 2.47 -13.83 4.64
C ALA A 13 1.96 -13.64 3.20
N THR A 14 0.66 -13.75 2.97
CA THR A 14 0.07 -13.81 1.62
C THR A 14 -0.85 -12.65 1.31
N GLU A 15 -1.27 -11.87 2.31
CA GLU A 15 -2.27 -10.82 2.15
C GLU A 15 -2.15 -9.73 3.21
N PHE A 16 -2.64 -8.53 2.89
CA PHE A 16 -2.76 -7.41 3.82
C PHE A 16 -4.13 -6.75 3.72
N GLU A 17 -4.64 -6.29 4.87
CA GLU A 17 -5.91 -5.59 4.98
C GLU A 17 -5.64 -4.11 5.32
N VAL A 18 -6.44 -3.25 4.70
CA VAL A 18 -6.43 -1.81 4.98
C VAL A 18 -7.71 -1.35 5.67
N SER A 19 -7.65 -0.19 6.32
CA SER A 19 -8.71 0.40 7.13
C SER A 19 -10.01 0.68 6.36
N ASP A 20 -9.94 0.76 5.02
CA ASP A 20 -11.11 0.84 4.13
C ASP A 20 -11.87 -0.51 4.01
N GLY A 21 -11.38 -1.56 4.67
CA GLY A 21 -11.95 -2.92 4.61
C GLY A 21 -11.54 -3.70 3.36
N ARG A 22 -10.57 -3.20 2.59
CA ARG A 22 -10.03 -3.92 1.42
C ARG A 22 -8.91 -4.85 1.83
N VAL A 23 -8.90 -6.04 1.23
CA VAL A 23 -7.83 -7.03 1.39
C VAL A 23 -7.13 -7.20 0.04
N TYR A 24 -5.81 -7.17 0.08
CA TYR A 24 -4.94 -7.30 -1.09
C TYR A 24 -4.00 -8.48 -0.91
N GLU A 25 -3.84 -9.28 -1.96
CA GLU A 25 -2.85 -10.36 -1.98
C GLU A 25 -1.44 -9.82 -2.24
N HIS A 26 -0.46 -10.41 -1.57
CA HIS A 26 0.94 -10.16 -1.88
C HIS A 26 1.32 -10.92 -3.16
N PRO A 27 1.98 -10.26 -4.12
CA PRO A 27 2.46 -10.93 -5.34
C PRO A 27 3.58 -11.94 -5.04
N ILE A 28 4.25 -11.79 -3.89
CA ILE A 28 5.27 -12.70 -3.38
C ILE A 28 4.95 -12.91 -1.91
N SER A 29 4.80 -14.17 -1.50
CA SER A 29 4.54 -14.48 -0.09
C SER A 29 5.78 -14.20 0.76
N PHE A 30 5.58 -13.59 1.92
CA PHE A 30 6.64 -13.45 2.92
C PHE A 30 6.92 -14.79 3.59
N GLU A 31 8.18 -15.02 3.96
CA GLU A 31 8.52 -16.12 4.86
C GLU A 31 7.86 -15.87 6.22
N PRO A 32 7.43 -16.93 6.94
CA PRO A 32 6.68 -16.79 8.19
C PRO A 32 7.45 -16.05 9.30
N ASP A 33 8.79 -16.06 9.24
CA ASP A 33 9.67 -15.35 10.17
C ASP A 33 9.96 -13.90 9.74
N GLU A 34 9.63 -13.54 8.49
CA GLU A 34 9.91 -12.23 7.89
C GLU A 34 8.64 -11.41 7.64
N ILE A 35 7.50 -11.80 8.21
CA ILE A 35 6.25 -11.05 8.07
C ILE A 35 6.43 -9.70 8.78
N PRO A 36 6.40 -8.57 8.04
CA PRO A 36 6.57 -7.26 8.66
C PRO A 36 5.35 -6.91 9.51
N THR A 37 5.57 -6.12 10.55
CA THR A 37 4.45 -5.60 11.34
C THR A 37 3.63 -4.59 10.52
N PRO A 38 2.34 -4.37 10.84
CA PRO A 38 1.52 -3.39 10.15
C PRO A 38 2.12 -1.98 10.14
N GLU A 39 2.81 -1.59 11.21
CA GLU A 39 3.47 -0.28 11.33
C GLU A 39 4.67 -0.16 10.36
N GLU A 40 5.48 -1.21 10.21
CA GLU A 40 6.57 -1.22 9.25
C GLU A 40 6.06 -1.26 7.80
N PHE A 41 5.03 -2.08 7.55
CA PHE A 41 4.42 -2.18 6.24
C PHE A 41 3.71 -0.87 5.85
N GLN A 42 3.18 -0.10 6.81
CA GLN A 42 2.56 1.20 6.55
C GLN A 42 3.52 2.17 5.86
N GLY A 43 4.80 2.19 6.26
CA GLY A 43 5.81 3.05 5.63
C GLY A 43 6.05 2.66 4.18
N LEU A 44 6.09 1.35 3.90
CA LEU A 44 6.21 0.83 2.53
C LEU A 44 4.98 1.18 1.69
N TYR A 45 3.79 1.00 2.26
CA TYR A 45 2.52 1.29 1.63
C TYR A 45 2.39 2.78 1.27
N ASP A 46 2.69 3.67 2.21
CA ASP A 46 2.67 5.12 1.98
C ASP A 46 3.68 5.54 0.90
N HIS A 47 4.89 4.99 0.94
CA HIS A 47 5.92 5.26 -0.06
C HIS A 47 5.48 4.85 -1.47
N TRP A 48 4.94 3.64 -1.64
CA TRP A 48 4.44 3.18 -2.93
C TRP A 48 3.21 3.96 -3.38
N GLN A 49 2.28 4.26 -2.47
CA GLN A 49 1.10 5.07 -2.77
C GLN A 49 1.51 6.46 -3.27
N ASN A 50 2.54 7.07 -2.66
CA ASN A 50 3.10 8.34 -3.11
C ASN A 50 3.68 8.24 -4.53
N ILE A 51 4.50 7.22 -4.81
CA ILE A 51 5.08 6.99 -6.14
C ILE A 51 3.99 6.78 -7.21
N LEU A 52 2.98 5.96 -6.89
CA LEU A 52 1.89 5.66 -7.82
C LEU A 52 1.02 6.91 -8.09
N ARG A 53 0.75 7.72 -7.06
CA ARG A 53 0.05 9.01 -7.19
C ARG A 53 0.83 9.97 -8.10
N LEU A 54 2.14 10.13 -7.88
CA LEU A 54 3.01 10.98 -8.70
C LEU A 54 3.10 10.52 -10.17
N LYS A 55 3.02 9.20 -10.42
CA LYS A 55 3.02 8.64 -11.77
C LYS A 55 1.73 8.95 -12.55
N ASP A 56 0.61 9.09 -11.86
CA ASP A 56 -0.67 9.44 -12.47
C ASP A 56 -0.65 10.90 -12.97
N GLU A 57 -0.09 11.81 -12.16
CA GLU A 57 0.05 13.24 -12.49
C GLU A 57 0.99 13.50 -13.68
N ARG A 58 2.02 12.66 -13.86
CA ARG A 58 2.95 12.73 -15.01
C ARG A 58 2.34 12.28 -16.33
N LYS A 59 1.24 11.51 -16.33
CA LYS A 59 0.51 11.16 -17.55
C LYS A 59 -0.45 12.26 -18.00
N ALA A 60 -0.93 13.09 -17.07
CA ALA A 60 -1.82 14.21 -17.40
C ALA A 60 -1.13 15.35 -18.17
N THR A 61 0.21 15.43 -18.13
CA THR A 61 0.99 16.53 -18.72
C THR A 61 1.64 16.20 -20.07
N ASN A 62 1.51 14.97 -20.58
CA ASN A 62 2.17 14.55 -21.83
C ASN A 62 1.20 14.26 -23.01
N TYR A 63 -0.01 14.80 -22.95
CA TYR A 63 -0.88 15.01 -24.12
C TYR A 63 -1.14 16.52 -24.22
N GLY A 64 -0.21 17.22 -24.86
CA GLY A 64 -0.30 18.65 -25.20
C GLY A 64 0.38 18.87 -26.53
#